data_AF-A0A142WVY9-F1
#
_entry.id   AF-A0A142WVY9-F1
#
_cell.length_a   1.000
_cell.length_b   1.000
_cell.length_c   1.000
_cell.angle_alpha   90.00
_cell.angle_beta   90.00
_cell.angle_gamma   90.00
#
_symmetry.space_group_name_H-M   'P 1'
#
loop_
_entity.id
_entity.type
_entity.pdbx_description
1 polymer ?
#
loop_
_entity_poly.entity_id
_entity_poly.type
_entity_poly.pdbx_seq_one_letter_code
_entity_poly.pdbx_strand_id
1 'polypeptide(L)'
;MTFLFLLFDAAVIGVIIALMEQEGFPGWAPMIGTALLVGLGSVGVDRVFPDLTEFPRAILSSALGAVIGVILVAWACEMTLRRAAIAMGIFFAVKLCLMFIVQQMVGSVE
;
A
#
# COMPACT_ATOMS: atom_id res chain seq x y z
N MET A 1 17.06 -0.06 -0.38
CA MET A 1 15.86 0.39 -1.11
C MET A 1 14.55 0.09 -0.37
N THR A 2 14.34 -1.14 0.12
CA THR A 2 13.06 -1.61 0.70
C THR A 2 12.51 -0.78 1.87
N PHE A 3 13.37 -0.31 2.79
CA PHE A 3 12.94 0.51 3.94
C PHE A 3 12.42 1.90 3.55
N LEU A 4 13.01 2.50 2.51
CA LEU A 4 12.64 3.84 2.04
C LEU A 4 11.28 3.82 1.33
N PHE A 5 10.99 2.75 0.58
CA PHE A 5 9.67 2.49 0.02
C PHE A 5 8.61 2.20 1.09
N LEU A 6 8.97 1.48 2.16
CA LEU A 6 8.08 1.25 3.29
C LEU A 6 7.69 2.55 4.02
N LEU A 7 8.67 3.43 4.27
CA LEU A 7 8.42 4.75 4.85
C LEU A 7 7.56 5.61 3.93
N PHE A 8 7.81 5.56 2.63
CA PHE A 8 7.00 6.27 1.64
C PHE A 8 5.55 5.76 1.63
N ASP A 9 5.35 4.45 1.60
CA ASP A 9 4.02 3.83 1.65
C ASP A 9 3.28 4.23 2.95
N ALA A 10 3.96 4.16 4.10
CA ALA A 10 3.41 4.60 5.38
C ALA A 10 3.04 6.09 5.39
N ALA A 11 3.87 6.93 4.77
CA ALA A 11 3.61 8.36 4.65
C ALA A 11 2.37 8.63 3.78
N VAL A 12 2.24 7.98 2.64
CA VAL A 12 1.07 8.14 1.76
C VAL A 12 -0.20 7.66 2.44
N ILE A 13 -0.19 6.48 3.07
CA ILE A 13 -1.35 5.96 3.82
C ILE A 13 -1.71 6.92 4.95
N GLY A 14 -0.72 7.39 5.72
CA GLY A 14 -0.92 8.33 6.81
C GLY A 14 -1.54 9.65 6.35
N VAL A 15 -1.08 10.20 5.22
CA VAL A 15 -1.67 11.41 4.61
C VAL A 15 -3.11 11.17 4.16
N ILE A 16 -3.39 10.05 3.48
CA ILE A 16 -4.76 9.72 3.04
C ILE A 16 -5.71 9.65 4.25
N ILE A 17 -5.29 8.95 5.31
CA ILE A 17 -6.13 8.77 6.50
C ILE A 17 -6.27 10.08 7.28
N ALA A 18 -5.20 10.87 7.42
CA ALA A 18 -5.29 12.19 8.06
C ALA A 18 -6.23 13.15 7.31
N LEU A 19 -6.30 13.06 5.98
CA LEU A 19 -7.24 13.85 5.17
C LEU A 19 -8.68 13.35 5.30
N MET A 20 -8.90 12.05 5.47
CA MET A 20 -10.23 11.45 5.59
C MET A 20 -10.80 11.53 7.01
N GLU A 21 -9.95 11.54 8.04
CA GLU A 21 -10.30 11.54 9.46
C GLU A 21 -9.55 12.68 10.16
N GLN A 22 -10.03 13.92 10.01
CA GLN A 22 -9.41 15.11 10.61
C GLN A 22 -9.41 15.10 12.16
N GLU A 23 -10.38 14.43 12.79
CA GLU A 23 -10.51 14.34 14.26
C GLU A 23 -10.16 12.94 14.82
N GLY A 24 -9.98 11.94 13.94
CA GLY A 24 -9.85 10.52 14.29
C GLY A 24 -8.51 9.87 13.91
N PHE A 25 -7.47 10.66 13.62
CA PHE A 25 -6.19 10.11 13.16
C PHE A 25 -5.54 9.25 14.28
N PRO A 26 -5.31 7.94 14.06
CA PRO A 26 -4.82 7.02 15.09
C PRO A 26 -3.32 7.15 15.38
N GLY A 27 -2.65 8.11 14.74
CA GLY A 27 -1.21 8.34 14.85
C GLY A 27 -0.38 7.58 13.81
N TRP A 28 0.92 7.87 13.77
CA TRP A 28 1.85 7.31 12.77
C TRP A 28 2.26 5.86 13.03
N ALA A 29 2.22 5.40 14.29
CA ALA A 29 2.59 4.04 14.64
C ALA A 29 1.72 2.95 13.96
N PRO A 30 0.37 3.02 13.99
CA PRO A 30 -0.47 2.07 13.25
C PRO A 30 -0.31 2.18 11.73
N MET A 31 0.06 3.36 11.20
CA MET A 31 0.33 3.58 9.77
C MET A 31 1.61 2.83 9.31
N ILE A 32 2.66 2.89 10.13
CA ILE A 32 3.89 2.14 9.88
C ILE A 32 3.61 0.64 9.98
N GLY A 33 2.80 0.20 10.95
CA GLY A 33 2.38 -1.19 11.09
C GLY A 33 1.60 -1.72 9.89
N THR A 34 0.66 -0.92 9.36
CA THR A 34 -0.08 -1.25 8.14
C THR A 34 0.83 -1.34 6.92
N ALA A 35 1.73 -0.37 6.73
CA ALA A 35 2.70 -0.42 5.63
C ALA A 35 3.62 -1.66 5.72
N LEU A 36 4.07 -2.03 6.93
CA LEU A 36 4.85 -3.25 7.15
C LEU A 36 4.07 -4.51 6.80
N LEU A 37 2.80 -4.62 7.21
CA LEU A 37 1.96 -5.78 6.91
C LEU A 37 1.63 -5.88 5.41
N VAL A 38 1.41 -4.74 4.75
CA VAL A 38 1.28 -4.65 3.30
C VAL A 38 2.56 -5.15 2.61
N GLY A 39 3.74 -4.73 3.08
CA GLY A 39 5.04 -5.20 2.57
C GLY A 39 5.34 -6.67 2.85
N LEU A 40 4.85 -7.22 3.97
CA LEU A 40 4.95 -8.66 4.23
C LEU A 40 4.04 -9.46 3.28
N GLY A 41 2.86 -8.93 2.95
CA GLY A 41 1.98 -9.51 1.95
C GLY A 41 2.66 -9.65 0.59
N SER A 42 3.43 -8.64 0.17
CA SER A 42 4.17 -8.70 -1.09
C SER A 42 5.28 -9.75 -1.08
N VAL A 43 6.04 -9.86 0.01
CA VAL A 43 7.07 -10.90 0.17
C VAL A 43 6.45 -12.31 0.15
N GLY A 44 5.25 -12.47 0.72
CA GLY A 44 4.51 -13.72 0.67
C GLY A 44 4.13 -14.13 -0.76
N VAL A 45 3.63 -13.19 -1.56
CA VAL A 45 3.27 -13.43 -2.96
C VAL A 45 4.49 -13.79 -3.80
N ASP A 46 5.62 -13.13 -3.57
CA ASP A 46 6.88 -13.41 -4.29
C ASP A 46 7.39 -14.83 -4.04
N ARG A 47 7.14 -15.39 -2.85
CA ARG A 47 7.51 -16.78 -2.54
C ARG A 47 6.51 -17.81 -3.06
N VAL A 48 5.23 -17.47 -3.15
CA VAL A 48 4.18 -18.40 -3.59
C VAL A 48 4.11 -18.47 -5.12
N PHE A 49 4.40 -17.37 -5.82
CA PHE A 49 4.31 -17.30 -7.28
C PHE A 49 5.62 -16.81 -7.93
N PRO A 50 6.70 -17.61 -7.86
CA PRO A 50 8.00 -17.25 -8.42
C PRO A 50 8.05 -17.25 -9.95
N ASP A 51 7.05 -17.84 -10.63
CA ASP A 51 7.02 -17.97 -12.09
C ASP A 51 6.25 -16.84 -12.80
N LEU A 52 5.55 -15.96 -12.06
CA LEU A 52 4.84 -14.83 -12.65
C LEU A 52 5.83 -13.74 -13.06
N THR A 53 5.65 -13.14 -14.25
CA THR A 53 6.42 -11.96 -14.66
C THR A 53 6.34 -10.83 -13.62
N GLU A 54 7.39 -10.00 -13.53
CA GLU A 54 7.51 -9.00 -12.45
C GLU A 54 6.32 -8.04 -12.37
N PHE A 55 5.75 -7.68 -13.53
CA PHE A 55 4.63 -6.75 -13.61
C PHE A 55 3.31 -7.31 -13.02
N PRO A 56 2.77 -8.45 -13.48
CA PRO A 56 1.58 -9.03 -12.86
C PRO A 56 1.80 -9.43 -11.40
N ARG A 57 3.02 -9.82 -11.01
CA ARG A 57 3.36 -10.14 -9.62
C ARG A 57 3.25 -8.92 -8.69
N ALA A 58 3.76 -7.77 -9.13
CA ALA A 58 3.71 -6.54 -8.36
C ALA A 58 2.27 -5.99 -8.21
N ILE A 59 1.43 -6.17 -9.23
CA ILE A 59 0.00 -5.81 -9.14
C ILE A 59 -0.71 -6.72 -8.15
N LEU A 60 -0.49 -8.03 -8.23
CA LEU A 60 -1.15 -9.02 -7.37
C LEU A 60 -0.76 -8.82 -5.89
N SER A 61 0.53 -8.62 -5.63
CA SER A 61 1.04 -8.32 -4.29
C SER A 61 0.50 -6.99 -3.75
N SER A 62 0.44 -5.95 -4.57
CA SER A 62 -0.15 -4.66 -4.18
C SER A 62 -1.65 -4.76 -3.91
N ALA A 63 -2.38 -5.58 -4.67
CA ALA A 63 -3.82 -5.79 -4.47
C ALA A 63 -4.10 -6.54 -3.18
N LEU A 64 -3.35 -7.62 -2.89
CA LEU A 64 -3.43 -8.34 -1.62
C LEU A 64 -3.06 -7.44 -0.44
N GLY A 65 -2.00 -6.64 -0.60
CA GLY A 65 -1.62 -5.62 0.36
C GLY A 65 -2.76 -4.63 0.63
N ALA A 66 -3.43 -4.13 -0.43
CA ALA A 66 -4.56 -3.22 -0.27
C ALA A 66 -5.72 -3.87 0.51
N VAL A 67 -6.08 -5.12 0.21
CA VAL A 67 -7.15 -5.85 0.92
C VAL A 67 -6.82 -6.04 2.40
N ILE A 68 -5.60 -6.47 2.73
CA ILE A 68 -5.14 -6.61 4.12
C ILE A 68 -5.14 -5.24 4.81
N GLY A 69 -4.69 -4.21 4.10
CA GLY A 69 -4.70 -2.83 4.57
C GLY A 69 -6.10 -2.33 4.90
N VAL A 70 -7.16 -2.74 4.18
CA VAL A 70 -8.54 -2.34 4.50
C VAL A 70 -8.92 -2.82 5.89
N ILE A 71 -8.64 -4.08 6.21
CA ILE A 71 -8.99 -4.68 7.51
C ILE A 71 -8.18 -4.01 8.63
N LEU A 72 -6.88 -3.81 8.42
CA LEU A 72 -6.00 -3.22 9.41
C LEU A 72 -6.30 -1.73 9.65
N VAL A 73 -6.60 -0.97 8.61
CA VAL A 73 -7.00 0.44 8.72
C VAL A 73 -8.34 0.56 9.40
N ALA A 74 -9.32 -0.28 9.02
CA ALA A 74 -10.62 -0.31 9.69
C ALA A 74 -10.47 -0.61 11.19
N TRP A 75 -9.60 -1.56 11.54
CA TRP A 75 -9.32 -1.91 12.93
C TRP A 75 -8.56 -0.82 13.69
N ALA A 76 -7.48 -0.28 13.10
CA ALA A 76 -6.60 0.67 13.76
C ALA A 76 -7.19 2.07 13.92
N CYS A 77 -8.08 2.48 13.02
CA CYS A 77 -8.71 3.81 13.04
C CYS A 77 -10.17 3.76 13.52
N GLU A 78 -10.63 2.59 14.00
CA GLU A 78 -12.02 2.34 14.41
C GLU A 78 -13.08 2.81 13.38
N MET A 79 -12.71 2.78 12.10
CA MET A 79 -13.53 3.31 11.01
C MET A 79 -14.30 2.19 10.29
N THR A 80 -15.41 2.56 9.63
CA THR A 80 -16.18 1.58 8.84
C THR A 80 -15.35 0.98 7.70
N LEU A 81 -15.55 -0.31 7.40
CA LEU A 81 -14.90 -1.00 6.27
C LEU A 81 -15.08 -0.26 4.94
N ARG A 82 -16.22 0.43 4.75
CA ARG A 82 -16.49 1.22 3.55
C ARG A 82 -15.52 2.39 3.39
N ARG A 83 -15.22 3.11 4.48
CA ARG A 83 -14.25 4.23 4.47
C ARG A 83 -12.82 3.72 4.31
N ALA A 84 -12.45 2.66 5.04
CA ALA A 84 -11.14 2.03 4.92
C ALA A 84 -10.88 1.50 3.50
N ALA A 85 -11.90 0.95 2.84
CA ALA A 85 -11.82 0.50 1.45
C ALA A 85 -11.55 1.66 0.48
N ILE A 86 -12.17 2.83 0.70
CA ILE A 86 -11.91 4.02 -0.12
C ILE A 86 -10.47 4.51 0.10
N ALA A 87 -10.02 4.61 1.36
CA ALA A 87 -8.66 5.03 1.69
C ALA A 87 -7.61 4.12 1.03
N MET A 88 -7.77 2.81 1.17
CA MET A 88 -6.84 1.84 0.57
C MET A 88 -6.97 1.75 -0.95
N GLY A 89 -8.16 1.99 -1.50
CA GLY A 89 -8.36 2.11 -2.95
C GLY A 89 -7.59 3.30 -3.53
N ILE A 90 -7.61 4.45 -2.86
CA ILE A 90 -6.82 5.62 -3.23
C ILE A 90 -5.32 5.30 -3.15
N PHE A 91 -4.88 4.68 -2.05
CA PHE A 91 -3.49 4.25 -1.89
C PHE A 91 -3.06 3.30 -3.02
N PHE A 92 -3.87 2.31 -3.34
CA PHE A 92 -3.60 1.35 -4.42
C PHE A 92 -3.50 2.04 -5.79
N ALA A 93 -4.40 2.99 -6.09
CA ALA A 93 -4.36 3.77 -7.31
C ALA A 93 -3.09 4.62 -7.41
N VAL A 94 -2.71 5.32 -6.32
CA VAL A 94 -1.45 6.10 -6.25
C VAL A 94 -0.24 5.20 -6.47
N LYS A 95 -0.21 4.02 -5.84
CA LYS A 95 0.86 3.04 -5.96
C LYS A 95 0.98 2.48 -7.39
N LEU A 96 -0.15 2.20 -8.04
CA LEU A 96 -0.19 1.82 -9.46
C LEU A 96 0.35 2.91 -10.38
N CYS A 97 -0.07 4.17 -10.18
CA CYS A 97 0.44 5.30 -10.96
C CYS A 97 1.96 5.47 -10.79
N LEU A 98 2.47 5.38 -9.56
CA LEU A 98 3.90 5.43 -9.28
C LEU A 98 4.66 4.30 -9.99
N MET A 99 4.12 3.08 -9.92
CA MET A 99 4.72 1.93 -10.57
C MET A 99 4.79 2.11 -12.10
N PHE A 100 3.74 2.66 -12.70
CA PHE A 100 3.70 2.98 -14.12
C PHE A 100 4.73 4.06 -14.51
N ILE A 101 4.83 5.13 -13.72
CA ILE A 101 5.81 6.21 -13.94
C ILE A 101 7.24 5.67 -13.87
N VAL A 102 7.56 4.86 -12.85
CA VAL A 102 8.88 4.26 -12.70
C VAL A 102 9.21 3.37 -13.91
N GLN A 103 8.24 2.57 -14.39
CA GLN A 103 8.45 1.78 -15.61
C GLN A 103 8.73 2.66 -16.85
N GLN A 104 8.01 3.76 -17.03
CA GLN A 104 8.26 4.67 -18.15
C GLN A 104 9.64 5.34 -18.06
N MET A 105 10.10 5.70 -16.85
CA MET A 105 11.43 6.26 -16.66
C MET A 105 12.53 5.21 -16.92
N VAL A 106 12.38 3.98 -16.43
CA VAL A 106 13.37 2.91 -16.64
C VAL A 106 13.43 2.51 -18.12
N GLY A 107 12.29 2.40 -18.81
CA GLY A 107 12.23 2.10 -20.24
C GLY A 107 12.74 3.21 -21.16
N SER A 108 12.97 4.43 -20.64
CA SER A 108 13.56 5.55 -21.41
C SER A 108 15.09 5.59 -21.35
N VAL A 109 15.72 4.73 -20.56
CA VAL A 109 17.18 4.67 -20.34
C VAL A 109 17.83 3.57 -21.19
N GLU A 110 17.05 2.81 -21.97
CA GLU A 110 17.54 1.82 -22.95
C GLU A 110 17.54 2.38 -24.39
#